data_AF-A0A7V3ZH69-F1
#
_entry.id   AF-A0A7V3ZH69-F1
#
_cell.length_a   1.000
_cell.length_b   1.000
_cell.length_c   1.000
_cell.angle_alpha   90.00
_cell.angle_beta   90.00
_cell.angle_gamma   90.00
#
_symmetry.space_group_name_H-M   'P 1'
#
loop_
_entity.id
_entity.type
_entity.pdbx_description
1 polymer ?
#
loop_
_entity_poly.entity_id
_entity_poly.type
_entity_poly.pdbx_seq_one_letter_code
_entity_poly.pdbx_strand_id
1 'polypeptide(L)'
;MNKETLISKLEKGRAEFAYKCVQENLINLKPFEFYSEKFLEDAIAVIKETITNKMKKDIEKNKITEKRIKELLNSPYEFSLKNKYQNLSDEEKRVIDFYKNLLKNYRSYIKKIPTMILSNGLGQTLAFIKAKSEKGNAYDLIYKQLTEYMKSPYTTRMKMPNDKKDLIDWVISCDSTDYRYITQEILAFLNWLKRFAEGLIEEEEE
;
A
#
# COMPACT_ATOMS: atom_id res chain seq x y z
N MET A 1 17.85 20.62 23.52
CA MET A 1 17.91 19.24 22.97
C MET A 1 16.68 18.48 23.46
N ASN A 2 15.75 18.18 22.56
CA ASN A 2 14.46 17.56 22.91
C ASN A 2 14.67 16.17 23.50
N LYS A 3 14.16 15.94 24.72
CA LYS A 3 13.90 14.59 25.25
C LYS A 3 12.66 14.06 24.54
N GLU A 4 12.82 13.62 23.30
CA GLU A 4 11.78 12.86 22.61
C GLU A 4 11.55 11.57 23.42
N THR A 5 10.34 11.36 23.93
CA THR A 5 10.03 10.15 24.70
C THR A 5 10.02 8.94 23.76
N LEU A 6 10.29 7.75 24.29
CA LEU A 6 10.23 6.51 23.49
C LEU A 6 8.87 6.39 22.78
N ILE A 7 7.77 6.73 23.47
CA ILE A 7 6.41 6.75 22.92
C ILE A 7 6.29 7.73 21.74
N SER A 8 6.81 8.96 21.87
CA SER A 8 6.78 9.97 20.80
C SER A 8 7.57 9.52 19.57
N LYS A 9 8.74 8.89 19.78
CA LYS A 9 9.57 8.36 18.70
C LYS A 9 8.86 7.22 17.94
N LEU A 10 8.12 6.38 18.66
CA LEU A 10 7.38 5.26 18.09
C LEU A 10 6.16 5.72 17.28
N GLU A 11 5.32 6.59 17.83
CA GLU A 11 4.19 7.17 17.10
C GLU A 11 4.65 7.89 15.83
N LYS A 12 5.76 8.62 15.91
CA LYS A 12 6.38 9.27 14.75
C LYS A 12 6.84 8.24 13.71
N GLY A 13 7.45 7.13 14.13
CA GLY A 13 7.84 6.04 13.23
C GLY A 13 6.66 5.39 12.51
N ARG A 14 5.55 5.12 13.22
CA ARG A 14 4.32 4.60 12.61
C ARG A 14 3.76 5.56 11.58
N ALA A 15 3.65 6.83 11.95
CA ALA A 15 3.13 7.88 11.08
C ALA A 15 4.03 8.06 9.84
N GLU A 16 5.35 8.05 10.01
CA GLU A 16 6.31 8.19 8.91
C GLU A 16 6.23 7.03 7.92
N PHE A 17 6.19 5.79 8.42
CA PHE A 17 6.05 4.61 7.56
C PHE A 17 4.69 4.61 6.83
N ALA A 18 3.61 4.95 7.54
CA ALA A 18 2.27 5.05 6.95
C ALA A 18 2.18 6.16 5.89
N TYR A 19 2.79 7.31 6.14
CA TYR A 19 2.88 8.40 5.18
C TYR A 19 3.61 7.95 3.91
N LYS A 20 4.76 7.28 4.04
CA LYS A 20 5.52 6.76 2.89
C LYS A 20 4.75 5.68 2.12
N CYS A 21 3.98 4.83 2.81
CA CYS A 21 3.08 3.87 2.17
C CYS A 21 2.03 4.54 1.27
N VAL A 22 1.52 5.72 1.60
CA VAL A 22 0.53 6.42 0.76
C VAL A 22 1.21 7.32 -0.26
N GLN A 23 2.13 8.18 0.19
CA GLN A 23 2.79 9.16 -0.65
C GLN A 23 3.68 8.51 -1.70
N GLU A 24 4.53 7.56 -1.32
CA GLU A 24 5.50 6.99 -2.25
C GLU A 24 4.89 5.82 -3.02
N ASN A 25 4.35 4.82 -2.32
CA ASN A 25 3.88 3.60 -2.99
C ASN A 25 2.61 3.80 -3.82
N LEU A 26 1.75 4.73 -3.42
CA LEU A 26 0.52 5.03 -4.17
C LEU A 26 0.66 6.27 -5.03
N ILE A 27 0.83 7.45 -4.44
CA ILE A 27 0.77 8.71 -5.21
C ILE A 27 1.91 8.78 -6.23
N ASN A 28 3.14 8.48 -5.79
CA ASN A 28 4.31 8.50 -6.67
C ASN A 28 4.53 7.19 -7.41
N LEU A 29 3.84 6.11 -7.02
CA LEU A 29 4.02 4.74 -7.49
C LEU A 29 5.51 4.31 -7.52
N LYS A 30 6.19 4.53 -6.38
CA LYS A 30 7.61 4.28 -6.16
C LYS A 30 7.86 3.54 -4.85
N PRO A 31 8.93 2.73 -4.76
CA PRO A 31 9.40 2.24 -3.48
C PRO A 31 9.93 3.40 -2.62
N PHE A 32 10.18 3.15 -1.35
CA PHE A 32 10.82 4.09 -0.46
C PHE A 32 11.91 3.43 0.36
N GLU A 33 12.76 4.24 0.98
CA GLU A 33 13.88 3.75 1.77
C GLU A 33 13.86 4.35 3.18
N PHE A 34 14.24 3.55 4.16
CA PHE A 34 14.59 3.99 5.50
C PHE A 34 15.94 3.41 5.88
N TYR A 35 16.86 4.26 6.36
CA TYR A 35 18.20 3.82 6.79
C TYR A 35 18.94 2.96 5.74
N SER A 36 18.75 3.24 4.45
CA SER A 36 19.29 2.46 3.31
C SER A 36 18.67 1.08 3.09
N GLU A 37 17.64 0.70 3.86
CA GLU A 37 16.79 -0.44 3.59
C GLU A 37 15.64 -0.02 2.68
N LYS A 38 15.44 -0.78 1.60
CA LYS A 38 14.41 -0.50 0.61
C LYS A 38 13.14 -1.27 0.94
N PHE A 39 12.01 -0.59 0.82
CA PHE A 39 10.70 -1.11 1.15
C PHE A 39 9.80 -1.12 -0.08
N LEU A 40 9.08 -2.23 -0.25
CA LEU A 40 8.01 -2.43 -1.25
C LEU A 40 8.48 -2.36 -2.72
N GLU A 41 9.75 -2.55 -3.04
CA GLU A 41 10.26 -2.59 -4.44
C GLU A 41 9.49 -3.58 -5.31
N ASP A 42 9.41 -4.83 -4.87
CA ASP A 42 8.70 -5.89 -5.60
C ASP A 42 7.21 -5.59 -5.75
N ALA A 43 6.57 -4.98 -4.73
CA ALA A 43 5.17 -4.62 -4.78
C ALA A 43 4.89 -3.60 -5.89
N ILE A 44 5.74 -2.56 -5.98
CA ILE A 44 5.61 -1.52 -6.99
C ILE A 44 5.93 -2.05 -8.39
N ALA A 45 6.95 -2.88 -8.52
CA ALA A 45 7.27 -3.54 -9.78
C ALA A 45 6.07 -4.37 -10.29
N VAL A 46 5.48 -5.19 -9.42
CA VAL A 46 4.31 -6.02 -9.74
C VAL A 46 3.10 -5.17 -10.13
N ILE A 47 2.83 -4.04 -9.46
CA ILE A 47 1.75 -3.13 -9.85
C ILE A 47 1.98 -2.59 -11.27
N LYS A 48 3.17 -2.08 -11.55
CA LYS A 48 3.52 -1.52 -12.88
C LYS A 48 3.42 -2.58 -13.98
N GLU A 49 3.93 -3.78 -13.70
CA GLU A 49 3.84 -4.93 -14.61
C GLU A 49 2.37 -5.32 -14.84
N THR A 50 1.55 -5.38 -13.79
CA THR A 50 0.14 -5.72 -13.90
C THR A 50 -0.63 -4.73 -14.77
N ILE A 51 -0.39 -3.42 -14.60
CA ILE A 51 -1.01 -2.39 -15.45
C ILE A 51 -0.53 -2.54 -16.90
N THR A 52 0.75 -2.77 -17.11
CA THR A 52 1.33 -2.98 -18.45
C THR A 52 0.72 -4.22 -19.13
N ASN A 53 0.58 -5.32 -18.40
CA ASN A 53 -0.03 -6.56 -18.88
C ASN A 53 -1.50 -6.38 -19.28
N LYS A 54 -2.26 -5.54 -18.57
CA LYS A 54 -3.64 -5.19 -18.96
C LYS A 54 -3.72 -4.45 -20.30
N MET A 55 -2.65 -3.75 -20.70
CA MET A 55 -2.53 -3.03 -21.98
C MET A 55 -1.92 -3.87 -23.10
N LYS A 56 -1.61 -5.15 -22.88
CA LYS A 56 -0.90 -6.00 -23.85
C LYS A 56 -1.52 -6.00 -25.26
N LYS A 57 -2.85 -6.07 -25.35
CA LYS A 57 -3.57 -6.03 -26.64
C LYS A 57 -3.42 -4.70 -27.37
N ASP A 58 -3.31 -3.59 -26.64
CA ASP A 58 -3.14 -2.27 -27.24
C ASP A 58 -1.69 -2.05 -27.69
N ILE A 59 -0.73 -2.64 -26.98
CA ILE A 59 0.68 -2.71 -27.37
C ILE A 59 0.83 -3.52 -28.67
N GLU A 60 0.24 -4.71 -28.75
CA GLU A 60 0.27 -5.58 -29.95
C GLU A 60 -0.34 -4.89 -31.18
N LYS A 61 -1.33 -4.01 -30.96
CA LYS A 61 -1.97 -3.21 -32.02
C LYS A 61 -1.24 -1.90 -32.34
N ASN A 62 -0.06 -1.67 -31.74
CA ASN A 62 0.73 -0.43 -31.87
C ASN A 62 -0.04 0.86 -31.49
N LYS A 63 -1.07 0.75 -30.64
CA LYS A 63 -1.84 1.92 -30.20
C LYS A 63 -1.14 2.69 -29.07
N ILE A 64 -0.30 2.00 -28.30
CA ILE A 64 0.54 2.58 -27.25
C ILE A 64 1.82 1.75 -27.14
N THR A 65 2.93 2.40 -26.80
CA THR A 65 4.21 1.70 -26.60
C THR A 65 4.43 1.39 -25.13
N GLU A 66 5.18 0.32 -24.83
CA GLU A 66 5.61 0.03 -23.46
C GLU A 66 6.39 1.19 -22.83
N LYS A 67 7.22 1.87 -23.64
CA LYS A 67 7.96 3.05 -23.20
C LYS A 67 7.00 4.12 -22.70
N ARG A 68 5.92 4.39 -23.45
CA ARG A 68 4.93 5.39 -23.07
C ARG A 68 4.19 5.00 -21.79
N ILE A 69 3.83 3.72 -21.62
CA ILE A 69 3.22 3.23 -20.37
C ILE A 69 4.16 3.45 -19.18
N LYS A 70 5.45 3.15 -19.33
CA LYS A 70 6.46 3.37 -18.28
C LYS A 70 6.59 4.85 -17.91
N GLU A 71 6.57 5.75 -18.89
CA GLU A 71 6.58 7.20 -18.66
C GLU A 71 5.35 7.65 -17.85
N LEU A 72 4.15 7.21 -18.21
CA LEU A 72 2.92 7.50 -17.46
C LEU A 72 3.01 7.00 -16.01
N LEU A 73 3.49 5.77 -15.82
CA LEU A 73 3.60 5.14 -14.50
C LEU A 73 4.79 5.64 -13.65
N ASN A 74 5.64 6.51 -14.17
CA ASN A 74 6.68 7.18 -13.39
C ASN A 74 6.18 8.41 -12.64
N SER A 75 5.11 9.03 -13.14
CA SER A 75 4.42 10.18 -12.53
C SER A 75 2.89 10.07 -12.71
N PRO A 76 2.25 8.96 -12.30
CA PRO A 76 0.86 8.67 -12.68
C PRO A 76 -0.13 9.69 -12.09
N TYR A 77 0.16 10.21 -10.89
CA TYR A 77 -0.64 11.27 -10.29
C TYR A 77 -0.69 12.54 -11.14
N GLU A 78 0.44 12.95 -11.70
CA GLU A 78 0.52 14.14 -12.56
C GLU A 78 -0.36 14.02 -13.81
N PHE A 79 -0.41 12.82 -14.39
CA PHE A 79 -1.27 12.51 -15.53
C PHE A 79 -2.75 12.29 -15.16
N SER A 80 -3.05 12.11 -13.87
CA SER A 80 -4.43 12.01 -13.38
C SER A 80 -5.10 13.37 -13.16
N LEU A 81 -4.32 14.45 -13.07
CA LEU A 81 -4.83 15.82 -12.94
C LEU A 81 -5.66 16.21 -14.18
N LYS A 82 -6.82 16.82 -13.96
CA LYS A 82 -7.85 17.11 -14.99
C LYS A 82 -7.28 17.70 -16.28
N ASN A 83 -6.39 18.68 -16.18
CA ASN A 83 -5.76 19.35 -17.32
C ASN A 83 -4.86 18.43 -18.15
N LYS A 84 -4.11 17.53 -17.52
CA LYS A 84 -3.26 16.57 -18.23
C LYS A 84 -4.09 15.41 -18.75
N TYR A 85 -4.99 14.90 -17.92
CA TYR A 85 -5.84 13.76 -18.22
C TYR A 85 -6.68 13.96 -19.48
N GLN A 86 -7.27 15.15 -19.66
CA GLN A 86 -8.09 15.46 -20.85
C GLN A 86 -7.30 15.35 -22.16
N ASN A 87 -6.00 15.67 -22.15
CA ASN A 87 -5.12 15.66 -23.31
C ASN A 87 -4.54 14.28 -23.64
N LEU A 88 -4.82 13.26 -22.82
CA LEU A 88 -4.39 11.88 -23.08
C LEU A 88 -5.26 11.23 -24.16
N SER A 89 -4.63 10.39 -24.97
CA SER A 89 -5.32 9.43 -25.85
C SER A 89 -6.13 8.42 -25.04
N ASP A 90 -7.05 7.72 -25.68
CA ASP A 90 -7.92 6.74 -25.00
C ASP A 90 -7.11 5.61 -24.36
N GLU A 91 -6.03 5.16 -24.98
CA GLU A 91 -5.11 4.16 -24.44
C GLU A 91 -4.37 4.67 -23.19
N GLU A 92 -3.87 5.90 -23.23
CA GLU A 92 -3.17 6.51 -22.10
C GLU A 92 -4.13 6.77 -20.93
N LYS A 93 -5.37 7.19 -21.22
CA LYS A 93 -6.45 7.31 -20.23
C LYS A 93 -6.70 5.98 -19.54
N ARG A 94 -6.81 4.87 -20.28
CA ARG A 94 -6.98 3.53 -19.68
C ARG A 94 -5.84 3.14 -18.73
N VAL A 95 -4.59 3.47 -19.05
CA VAL A 95 -3.43 3.25 -18.14
C VAL A 95 -3.65 4.01 -16.83
N ILE A 96 -4.00 5.30 -16.93
CA ILE A 96 -4.22 6.15 -15.76
C ILE A 96 -5.48 5.72 -14.99
N ASP A 97 -6.52 5.24 -15.66
CA ASP A 97 -7.72 4.72 -15.01
C ASP A 97 -7.44 3.45 -14.20
N PHE A 98 -6.56 2.56 -14.66
CA PHE A 98 -6.11 1.43 -13.82
C PHE A 98 -5.42 1.90 -12.54
N TYR A 99 -4.61 2.94 -12.64
CA TYR A 99 -3.97 3.58 -11.50
C TYR A 99 -4.98 4.28 -10.57
N LYS A 100 -5.92 5.07 -11.10
CA LYS A 100 -6.98 5.74 -10.32
C LYS A 100 -7.86 4.73 -9.60
N ASN A 101 -8.20 3.62 -10.25
CA ASN A 101 -8.92 2.51 -9.64
C ASN A 101 -8.15 1.86 -8.48
N LEU A 102 -6.81 1.73 -8.59
CA LEU A 102 -5.97 1.26 -7.49
C LEU A 102 -6.09 2.21 -6.28
N LEU A 103 -5.96 3.52 -6.48
CA LEU A 103 -6.11 4.53 -5.41
C LEU A 103 -7.49 4.46 -4.74
N LYS A 104 -8.55 4.45 -5.55
CA LYS A 104 -9.94 4.39 -5.09
C LYS A 104 -10.21 3.13 -4.25
N ASN A 105 -9.80 1.98 -4.76
CA ASN A 105 -9.97 0.70 -4.06
C ASN A 105 -9.16 0.67 -2.76
N TYR A 106 -7.89 1.11 -2.79
CA TYR A 106 -7.05 1.16 -1.60
C TYR A 106 -7.68 2.02 -0.51
N ARG A 107 -8.09 3.25 -0.85
CA ARG A 107 -8.76 4.17 0.09
C ARG A 107 -10.04 3.55 0.66
N SER A 108 -10.84 2.90 -0.17
CA SER A 108 -12.07 2.21 0.29
C SER A 108 -11.76 1.05 1.25
N TYR A 109 -10.74 0.26 0.96
CA TYR A 109 -10.40 -0.93 1.74
C TYR A 109 -9.77 -0.55 3.07
N ILE A 110 -8.83 0.39 3.09
CA ILE A 110 -8.14 0.80 4.32
C ILE A 110 -9.08 1.43 5.35
N LYS A 111 -10.17 2.06 4.89
CA LYS A 111 -11.24 2.57 5.75
C LYS A 111 -12.02 1.46 6.47
N LYS A 112 -12.12 0.28 5.87
CA LYS A 112 -12.92 -0.86 6.37
C LYS A 112 -12.12 -1.83 7.22
N ILE A 113 -10.84 -2.04 6.90
CA ILE A 113 -9.99 -3.05 7.55
C ILE A 113 -9.91 -2.90 9.08
N PRO A 114 -9.72 -1.71 9.67
CA PRO A 114 -9.69 -1.57 11.13
C PRO A 114 -10.96 -2.10 11.80
N THR A 115 -12.13 -1.78 11.23
CA THR A 115 -13.41 -2.27 11.74
C THR A 115 -13.53 -3.79 11.60
N MET A 116 -13.04 -4.36 10.49
CA MET A 116 -13.03 -5.82 10.30
C MET A 116 -12.16 -6.53 11.35
N ILE A 117 -11.00 -5.94 11.71
CA ILE A 117 -10.15 -6.49 12.78
C ILE A 117 -10.89 -6.45 14.13
N LEU A 118 -11.59 -5.35 14.43
CA LEU A 118 -12.33 -5.22 15.68
C LEU A 118 -13.51 -6.19 15.77
N SER A 119 -14.19 -6.48 14.65
CA SER A 119 -15.37 -7.36 14.64
C SER A 119 -15.03 -8.85 14.49
N ASN A 120 -14.02 -9.18 13.68
CA ASN A 120 -13.72 -10.55 13.26
C ASN A 120 -12.36 -11.06 13.77
N GLY A 121 -11.55 -10.18 14.34
CA GLY A 121 -10.18 -10.47 14.75
C GLY A 121 -9.15 -10.32 13.62
N LEU A 122 -7.89 -10.20 14.03
CA LEU A 122 -6.75 -10.00 13.13
C LEU A 122 -6.57 -11.16 12.14
N GLY A 123 -6.50 -12.40 12.63
CA GLY A 123 -6.22 -13.57 11.80
C GLY A 123 -7.24 -13.76 10.67
N GLN A 124 -8.54 -13.66 10.97
CA GLN A 124 -9.60 -13.76 9.95
C GLN A 124 -9.52 -12.61 8.94
N THR A 125 -9.23 -11.40 9.40
CA THR A 125 -9.11 -10.23 8.52
C THR A 125 -7.91 -10.36 7.58
N LEU A 126 -6.76 -10.80 8.09
CA LEU A 126 -5.58 -11.06 7.26
C LEU A 126 -5.85 -12.16 6.23
N ALA A 127 -6.51 -13.25 6.62
CA ALA A 127 -6.93 -14.31 5.70
C ALA A 127 -7.87 -13.79 4.60
N PHE A 128 -8.84 -12.93 4.96
CA PHE A 128 -9.72 -12.27 4.00
C PHE A 128 -8.95 -11.38 3.02
N ILE A 129 -8.04 -10.54 3.51
CA ILE A 129 -7.22 -9.67 2.66
C ILE A 129 -6.45 -10.53 1.67
N LYS A 130 -5.76 -11.57 2.15
CA LYS A 130 -4.97 -12.48 1.30
C LYS A 130 -5.83 -13.22 0.27
N ALA A 131 -7.04 -13.64 0.63
CA ALA A 131 -7.99 -14.26 -0.30
C ALA A 131 -8.49 -13.31 -1.39
N LYS A 132 -8.49 -12.00 -1.13
CA LYS A 132 -8.84 -10.95 -2.10
C LYS A 132 -7.63 -10.33 -2.80
N SER A 133 -6.41 -10.69 -2.40
CA SER A 133 -5.18 -10.26 -3.03
C SER A 133 -5.05 -10.90 -4.41
N GLU A 134 -5.03 -10.06 -5.43
CA GLU A 134 -4.62 -10.41 -6.78
C GLU A 134 -3.38 -9.59 -7.10
N LYS A 135 -2.46 -10.12 -7.91
CA LYS A 135 -1.16 -9.48 -8.19
C LYS A 135 -1.35 -8.00 -8.55
N GLY A 136 -0.75 -7.11 -7.74
CA GLY A 136 -0.75 -5.67 -8.00
C GLY A 136 -2.09 -4.98 -7.74
N ASN A 137 -3.07 -5.63 -7.12
CA ASN A 137 -4.29 -4.97 -6.68
C ASN A 137 -4.12 -4.30 -5.29
N ALA A 138 -5.14 -3.55 -4.86
CA ALA A 138 -5.07 -2.81 -3.61
C ALA A 138 -4.94 -3.72 -2.36
N TYR A 139 -5.60 -4.89 -2.34
CA TYR A 139 -5.47 -5.84 -1.24
C TYR A 139 -4.07 -6.44 -1.14
N ASP A 140 -3.46 -6.81 -2.27
CA ASP A 140 -2.07 -7.28 -2.36
C ASP A 140 -1.10 -6.23 -1.81
N LEU A 141 -1.24 -4.97 -2.22
CA LEU A 141 -0.41 -3.89 -1.69
C LEU A 141 -0.59 -3.69 -0.18
N ILE A 142 -1.83 -3.63 0.31
CA ILE A 142 -2.11 -3.46 1.75
C ILE A 142 -1.48 -4.61 2.55
N TYR A 143 -1.64 -5.86 2.09
CA TYR A 143 -1.08 -7.02 2.77
C TYR A 143 0.45 -6.95 2.86
N LYS A 144 1.12 -6.55 1.77
CA LYS A 144 2.57 -6.35 1.74
C LYS A 144 3.00 -5.21 2.65
N GLN A 145 2.29 -4.09 2.65
CA GLN A 145 2.59 -2.96 3.56
C GLN A 145 2.44 -3.33 5.02
N LEU A 146 1.41 -4.11 5.40
CA LEU A 146 1.26 -4.65 6.75
C LEU A 146 2.42 -5.57 7.12
N THR A 147 2.81 -6.45 6.21
CA THR A 147 3.91 -7.40 6.41
C THR A 147 5.24 -6.67 6.60
N GLU A 148 5.57 -5.74 5.70
CA GLU A 148 6.81 -4.97 5.75
C GLU A 148 6.83 -4.01 6.94
N TYR A 149 5.69 -3.42 7.31
CA TYR A 149 5.58 -2.66 8.54
C TYR A 149 5.92 -3.53 9.77
N MET A 150 5.37 -4.74 9.86
CA MET A 150 5.65 -5.65 10.97
C MET A 150 7.10 -6.18 10.98
N LYS A 151 7.83 -6.10 9.86
CA LYS A 151 9.28 -6.32 9.79
C LYS A 151 10.10 -5.05 10.02
N SER A 152 9.50 -3.87 9.97
CA SER A 152 10.24 -2.61 10.05
C SER A 152 10.79 -2.37 11.47
N PRO A 153 11.83 -1.53 11.61
CA PRO A 153 12.34 -1.10 12.91
C PRO A 153 11.37 -0.19 13.69
N TYR A 154 10.24 0.20 13.10
CA TYR A 154 9.24 1.08 13.73
C TYR A 154 8.20 0.32 14.56
N THR A 155 8.24 -1.02 14.54
CA THR A 155 7.47 -1.84 15.48
C THR A 155 8.00 -1.67 16.90
N THR A 156 7.09 -1.63 17.88
CA THR A 156 7.45 -1.09 19.20
C THR A 156 8.01 -2.13 20.17
N ARG A 157 7.46 -3.34 20.19
CA ARG A 157 7.77 -4.41 21.16
C ARG A 157 8.01 -5.75 20.47
N MET A 158 7.33 -5.99 19.35
CA MET A 158 7.40 -7.24 18.64
C MET A 158 7.50 -6.98 17.14
N LYS A 159 8.55 -7.55 16.56
CA LYS A 159 8.82 -7.55 15.12
C LYS A 159 8.60 -8.95 14.60
N MET A 160 8.05 -9.05 13.38
CA MET A 160 7.95 -10.31 12.66
C MET A 160 9.35 -10.92 12.48
N PRO A 161 9.59 -12.15 12.96
CA PRO A 161 10.88 -12.80 12.80
C PRO A 161 11.24 -13.04 11.33
N ASN A 162 12.53 -12.92 11.00
CA ASN A 162 13.01 -13.06 9.61
C ASN A 162 12.85 -14.49 9.04
N ASP A 163 12.74 -15.50 9.90
CA ASP A 163 12.50 -16.90 9.52
C ASP A 163 11.04 -17.18 9.15
N LYS A 164 10.11 -16.28 9.53
CA LYS A 164 8.71 -16.35 9.13
C LYS A 164 8.53 -15.76 7.74
N LYS A 165 7.91 -16.54 6.85
CA LYS A 165 7.72 -16.15 5.44
C LYS A 165 6.46 -15.32 5.21
N ASP A 166 5.46 -15.46 6.09
CA ASP A 166 4.13 -14.88 5.89
C ASP A 166 3.57 -14.31 7.20
N LEU A 167 2.87 -13.18 7.09
CA LEU A 167 2.30 -12.48 8.24
C LEU A 167 1.20 -13.31 8.93
N ILE A 168 0.39 -14.05 8.17
CA ILE A 168 -0.66 -14.91 8.77
C ILE A 168 -0.01 -16.06 9.51
N ASP A 169 0.94 -16.76 8.89
CA ASP A 169 1.63 -17.91 9.49
C ASP A 169 2.30 -17.53 10.82
N TRP A 170 2.87 -16.32 10.89
CA TRP A 170 3.42 -15.80 12.13
C TRP A 170 2.33 -15.52 13.17
N VAL A 171 1.32 -14.72 12.82
CA VAL A 171 0.25 -14.30 13.74
C VAL A 171 -0.49 -15.49 14.35
N ILE A 172 -0.81 -16.53 13.57
CA ILE A 172 -1.52 -17.71 14.08
C ILE A 172 -0.66 -18.63 14.95
N SER A 173 0.67 -18.46 14.90
CA SER A 173 1.61 -19.22 15.73
C SER A 173 1.89 -18.59 17.10
N CYS A 174 1.44 -17.35 17.32
CA CYS A 174 1.64 -16.60 18.56
C CYS A 174 0.69 -17.07 19.68
N ASP A 175 1.13 -16.88 20.93
CA ASP A 175 0.24 -17.03 22.08
C ASP A 175 -0.78 -15.87 22.17
N SER A 176 -1.71 -15.96 23.13
CA SER A 176 -2.78 -14.97 23.29
C SER A 176 -2.28 -13.57 23.63
N THR A 177 -1.17 -13.45 24.36
CA THR A 177 -0.56 -12.18 24.74
C THR A 177 0.03 -11.49 23.52
N ASP A 178 0.85 -12.24 22.78
CA ASP A 178 1.55 -11.77 21.60
C ASP A 178 0.56 -11.44 20.47
N TYR A 179 -0.43 -12.31 20.25
CA TYR A 179 -1.49 -12.07 19.28
C TYR A 179 -2.25 -10.76 19.57
N ARG A 180 -2.60 -10.51 20.84
CA ARG A 180 -3.28 -9.28 21.25
C ARG A 180 -2.38 -8.06 21.02
N TYR A 181 -1.10 -8.18 21.33
CA TYR A 181 -0.14 -7.11 21.09
C TYR A 181 -0.03 -6.77 19.60
N ILE A 182 0.18 -7.78 18.73
CA ILE A 182 0.26 -7.59 17.28
C ILE A 182 -1.03 -6.95 16.73
N THR A 183 -2.18 -7.38 17.25
CA THR A 183 -3.48 -6.78 16.88
C THR A 183 -3.53 -5.28 17.18
N GLN A 184 -3.08 -4.86 18.36
CA GLN A 184 -3.05 -3.43 18.72
C GLN A 184 -2.03 -2.64 17.89
N GLU A 185 -0.86 -3.23 17.63
CA GLU A 185 0.20 -2.62 16.83
C GLU A 185 -0.27 -2.37 15.38
N ILE A 186 -0.91 -3.37 14.76
CA ILE A 186 -1.49 -3.25 13.42
C ILE A 186 -2.64 -2.23 13.40
N LEU A 187 -3.53 -2.21 14.40
CA LEU A 187 -4.59 -1.21 14.50
C LEU A 187 -4.05 0.22 14.60
N ALA A 188 -3.00 0.43 15.41
CA ALA A 188 -2.36 1.73 15.55
C ALA A 188 -1.74 2.22 14.23
N PHE A 189 -1.05 1.31 13.52
CA PHE A 189 -0.51 1.60 12.19
C PHE A 189 -1.62 1.91 11.17
N LEU A 190 -2.65 1.07 11.10
CA LEU A 190 -3.78 1.26 10.20
C LEU A 190 -4.52 2.57 10.44
N ASN A 191 -4.56 3.07 11.68
CA ASN A 191 -5.16 4.37 11.99
C ASN A 191 -4.41 5.51 11.27
N TRP A 192 -3.07 5.50 11.29
CA TRP A 192 -2.27 6.46 10.52
C TRP A 192 -2.44 6.25 9.02
N LEU A 193 -2.38 5.00 8.56
CA LEU A 193 -2.48 4.66 7.14
C LEU A 193 -3.82 5.12 6.54
N LYS A 194 -4.92 4.90 7.28
CA LYS A 194 -6.24 5.40 6.93
C LYS A 194 -6.27 6.92 6.82
N ARG A 195 -5.75 7.65 7.83
CA ARG A 195 -5.76 9.12 7.83
C ARG A 195 -5.01 9.71 6.65
N PHE A 196 -3.84 9.16 6.30
CA PHE A 196 -3.09 9.61 5.13
C PHE A 196 -3.78 9.23 3.82
N ALA A 197 -4.36 8.03 3.72
CA ALA A 197 -5.13 7.66 2.54
C ALA A 197 -6.35 8.56 2.34
N GLU A 198 -7.04 8.95 3.41
CA GLU A 198 -8.18 9.87 3.33
C GLU A 198 -7.77 11.30 2.97
N GLY A 199 -6.62 11.77 3.46
CA GLY A 199 -6.17 13.14 3.26
C GLY A 199 -5.35 13.39 1.99
N LEU A 200 -4.69 12.36 1.43
CA LEU A 200 -3.80 12.51 0.27
C LEU A 200 -4.37 11.92 -1.03
N ILE A 201 -5.33 11.00 -0.94
CA ILE A 201 -6.00 10.45 -2.12
C ILE A 201 -7.30 11.24 -2.30
N GLU A 202 -7.33 12.08 -3.34
CA GLU A 202 -8.49 12.87 -3.73
C GLU A 202 -9.70 11.95 -4.01
N GLU A 203 -10.87 12.36 -3.53
CA GLU A 203 -12.13 11.81 -4.03
C GLU A 203 -12.41 12.45 -5.39
N GLU A 204 -12.72 11.64 -6.40
CA GLU A 204 -13.28 12.19 -7.63
C GLU A 204 -14.60 12.87 -7.25
N GLU A 205 -14.68 14.20 -7.44
CA GLU A 205 -15.97 14.91 -7.39
C GLU A 205 -16.91 14.21 -8.38
N GLU A 206 -18.00 13.62 -7.87
CA GLU A 206 -19.04 12.95 -8.65
C GLU A 206 -19.71 13.90 -9.66
#